data_AF-A0A229UUY2-F1
#
_entry.id   AF-A0A229UUY2-F1
#
_cell.length_a   1.000
_cell.length_b   1.000
_cell.length_c   1.000
_cell.angle_alpha   90.00
_cell.angle_beta   90.00
_cell.angle_gamma   90.00
#
_symmetry.space_group_name_H-M   'P 1'
#
loop_
_entity.id
_entity.type
_entity.pdbx_description
1 polymer ?
#
loop_
_entity_poly.entity_id
_entity_poly.type
_entity_poly.pdbx_seq_one_letter_code
_entity_poly.pdbx_strand_id
1 'polypeptide(L)'
;MNELITLVERNIKSYQASIERNKKYFDYPFTNNSDHYYKLILLHDRLECWESFLRLLFRFKNNRVETVEKQSDMFDKMIKVQTSGVPGFVTKPTIARMLDYMKTLEWRIEELHGIWKVPDDVKRNDELEGTEDVTDKAGGN
;
A
#
# COMPACT_ATOMS: atom_id res chain seq x y z
N MET A 1 -8.59 7.84 6.32
CA MET A 1 -7.79 7.20 5.24
C MET A 1 -8.38 5.87 4.80
N ASN A 2 -8.79 4.98 5.72
CA ASN A 2 -9.45 3.72 5.36
C ASN A 2 -10.78 3.93 4.60
N GLU A 3 -11.63 4.86 5.04
CA GLU A 3 -12.89 5.19 4.33
C GLU A 3 -12.67 5.62 2.88
N LEU A 4 -11.60 6.42 2.63
CA LEU A 4 -11.22 6.86 1.30
C LEU A 4 -10.75 5.69 0.44
N ILE A 5 -9.95 4.77 1.00
CA ILE A 5 -9.50 3.56 0.31
C ILE A 5 -10.71 2.71 -0.10
N THR A 6 -11.65 2.48 0.81
CA THR A 6 -12.88 1.71 0.52
C THR A 6 -13.72 2.36 -0.57
N LEU A 7 -13.81 3.69 -0.60
CA LEU A 7 -14.51 4.42 -1.64
C LEU A 7 -13.85 4.25 -3.01
N VAL A 8 -12.52 4.34 -3.07
CA VAL A 8 -11.74 4.12 -4.30
C VAL A 8 -11.88 2.69 -4.80
N GLU A 9 -11.79 1.69 -3.92
CA GLU A 9 -11.98 0.28 -4.27
C GLU A 9 -13.38 0.01 -4.85
N ARG A 10 -14.42 0.65 -4.28
CA ARG A 10 -15.79 0.55 -4.82
C ARG A 10 -15.88 1.13 -6.23
N ASN A 11 -15.20 2.25 -6.49
CA ASN A 11 -15.17 2.85 -7.83
C ASN A 11 -14.44 1.96 -8.83
N ILE A 12 -13.29 1.39 -8.48
CA ILE A 12 -12.54 0.43 -9.32
C ILE A 12 -13.44 -0.75 -9.70
N LYS A 13 -14.13 -1.36 -8.72
CA LYS A 13 -15.08 -2.45 -8.97
C LYS A 13 -16.22 -2.05 -9.91
N SER A 14 -16.70 -0.81 -9.79
CA SER A 14 -17.74 -0.27 -10.68
C SER A 14 -17.26 -0.14 -12.13
N TYR A 15 -16.03 0.36 -12.33
CA TYR A 15 -15.41 0.45 -13.65
C TYR A 15 -15.13 -0.93 -14.25
N GLN A 16 -14.60 -1.88 -13.48
CA GLN A 16 -14.40 -3.27 -13.92
C GLN A 16 -15.71 -3.91 -14.38
N ALA A 17 -16.78 -3.80 -13.57
CA ALA A 17 -18.10 -4.31 -13.92
C ALA A 17 -18.71 -3.62 -15.15
N SER A 18 -18.33 -2.37 -15.42
CA SER A 18 -18.77 -1.62 -16.60
C SER A 18 -18.00 -2.08 -17.85
N ILE A 19 -16.69 -2.32 -17.74
CA ILE A 19 -15.86 -2.87 -18.80
C ILE A 19 -16.34 -4.27 -19.18
N GLU A 20 -16.56 -5.16 -18.21
CA GLU A 20 -17.07 -6.51 -18.47
C GLU A 20 -18.43 -6.49 -19.17
N ARG A 21 -19.33 -5.59 -18.77
CA ARG A 21 -20.61 -5.40 -19.45
C ARG A 21 -20.42 -4.95 -20.89
N ASN A 22 -19.59 -3.93 -21.14
CA ASN A 22 -19.34 -3.45 -22.51
C ASN A 22 -18.67 -4.52 -23.37
N LYS A 23 -17.73 -5.30 -22.83
CA LYS A 23 -17.11 -6.45 -23.53
C LYS A 23 -18.14 -7.51 -23.95
N LYS A 24 -19.17 -7.78 -23.16
CA LYS A 24 -20.25 -8.74 -23.53
C LYS A 24 -21.12 -8.25 -24.69
N TYR A 25 -21.20 -6.94 -24.92
CA TYR A 25 -21.95 -6.38 -26.04
C TYR A 25 -21.17 -6.38 -27.36
N PHE A 26 -19.89 -6.78 -27.34
CA PHE A 26 -19.03 -6.89 -28.52
C PHE A 26 -19.51 -7.93 -29.53
N ASP A 27 -20.09 -9.04 -29.07
CA ASP A 27 -20.53 -10.14 -29.95
C ASP A 27 -21.79 -9.79 -30.75
N TYR A 28 -22.41 -8.63 -30.51
CA TYR A 28 -23.61 -8.23 -31.20
C TYR A 28 -23.28 -7.39 -32.45
N PRO A 29 -23.74 -7.78 -33.65
CA PRO A 29 -23.35 -7.12 -34.91
C PRO A 29 -23.75 -5.64 -35.03
N PHE A 30 -24.61 -5.11 -34.16
CA PHE A 30 -24.98 -3.69 -34.12
C PHE A 30 -24.02 -2.81 -33.30
N THR A 31 -23.02 -3.39 -32.60
CA THR A 31 -22.05 -2.66 -31.78
C THR A 31 -20.69 -2.47 -32.44
N ASN A 32 -20.55 -2.87 -33.71
CA ASN A 32 -19.35 -2.68 -34.54
C ASN A 32 -19.15 -1.20 -34.97
N ASN A 33 -19.49 -0.29 -34.06
CA ASN A 33 -19.37 1.15 -34.19
C ASN A 33 -18.07 1.59 -33.50
N SER A 34 -17.28 2.44 -34.14
CA SER A 34 -16.05 3.00 -33.59
C SER A 34 -16.27 3.69 -32.22
N ASP A 35 -17.47 4.21 -31.99
CA ASP A 35 -17.88 4.80 -30.71
C ASP A 35 -17.83 3.80 -29.54
N HIS A 36 -18.15 2.52 -29.78
CA HIS A 36 -18.08 1.48 -28.76
C HIS A 36 -16.64 1.22 -28.30
N TYR A 37 -15.70 1.16 -29.24
CA TYR A 37 -14.28 1.02 -28.95
C TYR A 37 -13.72 2.22 -28.19
N TYR A 38 -14.08 3.43 -28.63
CA TYR A 38 -13.65 4.66 -27.95
C TYR A 38 -14.14 4.69 -26.50
N LYS A 39 -15.41 4.31 -26.28
CA LYS A 39 -15.98 4.17 -24.93
C LYS A 39 -15.25 3.13 -24.08
N LEU A 40 -14.88 1.98 -24.66
CA LEU A 40 -14.15 0.93 -23.94
C LEU A 40 -12.74 1.39 -23.55
N ILE A 41 -12.04 2.08 -24.47
CA ILE A 41 -10.71 2.67 -24.21
C ILE A 41 -10.80 3.69 -23.08
N LEU A 42 -11.78 4.60 -23.12
CA LEU A 42 -11.99 5.58 -22.06
C LEU A 42 -12.29 4.95 -20.70
N LEU A 43 -13.01 3.82 -20.67
CA LEU A 43 -13.27 3.09 -19.43
C LEU A 43 -12.00 2.43 -18.88
N HIS A 44 -11.14 1.90 -19.74
CA HIS A 44 -9.85 1.33 -19.36
C HIS A 44 -8.88 2.41 -18.84
N ASP A 45 -8.74 3.53 -19.54
CA ASP A 45 -7.92 4.67 -19.10
C ASP A 45 -8.35 5.21 -17.72
N ARG A 46 -9.66 5.36 -17.52
CA ARG A 46 -10.21 5.76 -16.22
C ARG A 46 -9.92 4.72 -15.13
N LEU A 47 -10.03 3.43 -15.43
CA LEU A 47 -9.73 2.36 -14.47
C LEU A 47 -8.26 2.45 -14.02
N GLU A 48 -7.35 2.59 -14.96
CA GLU A 48 -5.92 2.69 -14.71
C GLU A 48 -5.55 3.90 -13.85
N CYS A 49 -6.19 5.05 -14.10
CA CYS A 49 -6.06 6.23 -13.24
C CYS A 49 -6.47 5.95 -11.79
N TRP A 50 -7.58 5.25 -11.58
CA TRP A 50 -8.07 4.90 -10.24
C TRP A 50 -7.17 3.88 -9.54
N GLU A 51 -6.64 2.89 -10.27
CA GLU A 51 -5.70 1.90 -9.73
C GLU A 51 -4.37 2.55 -9.33
N SER A 52 -3.86 3.47 -10.16
CA SER A 52 -2.67 4.27 -9.86
C SER A 52 -2.89 5.18 -8.65
N PHE A 53 -4.07 5.80 -8.54
CA PHE A 53 -4.44 6.58 -7.36
C PHE A 53 -4.52 5.72 -6.10
N LEU A 54 -5.07 4.51 -6.18
CA LEU A 54 -5.11 3.57 -5.06
C LEU A 54 -3.69 3.17 -4.62
N ARG A 55 -2.79 2.89 -5.55
CA ARG A 55 -1.36 2.61 -5.27
C ARG A 55 -0.71 3.78 -4.54
N LEU A 56 -0.97 5.02 -4.97
CA LEU A 56 -0.47 6.23 -4.32
C LEU A 56 -1.01 6.37 -2.90
N LEU A 57 -2.29 6.11 -2.67
CA LEU A 57 -2.89 6.12 -1.32
C LEU A 57 -2.23 5.10 -0.39
N PHE A 58 -1.94 3.89 -0.87
CA PHE A 58 -1.22 2.89 -0.09
C PHE A 58 0.21 3.33 0.23
N ARG A 59 0.93 3.94 -0.73
CA ARG A 59 2.26 4.53 -0.45
C ARG A 59 2.20 5.60 0.63
N PHE A 60 1.23 6.51 0.57
CA PHE A 60 1.06 7.54 1.61
C PHE A 60 0.69 6.96 2.96
N LYS A 61 -0.17 5.93 2.99
CA LYS A 61 -0.53 5.24 4.22
C LYS A 61 0.70 4.57 4.83
N ASN A 62 1.48 3.85 4.02
CA ASN A 62 2.67 3.11 4.48
C ASN A 62 3.84 4.04 4.84
N ASN A 63 4.04 5.16 4.14
CA ASN A 63 5.08 6.15 4.52
C ASN A 63 4.77 6.89 5.83
N ARG A 64 3.49 7.00 6.21
CA ARG A 64 3.08 7.57 7.51
C ARG A 64 3.11 6.56 8.64
N VAL A 65 3.29 5.28 8.32
CA VAL A 65 3.64 4.23 9.27
C VAL A 65 5.16 4.26 9.38
N GLU A 66 5.69 5.20 10.15
CA GLU A 66 7.10 5.12 10.56
C GLU A 66 7.27 3.79 11.31
N THR A 67 8.25 2.99 10.88
CA THR A 67 8.68 1.83 11.62
C THR A 67 9.17 2.31 12.98
N VAL A 68 8.35 2.10 14.01
CA VAL A 68 8.76 2.32 15.38
C VAL A 68 9.87 1.31 15.66
N GLU A 69 11.12 1.77 15.59
CA GLU A 69 12.26 0.94 15.96
C GLU A 69 12.12 0.55 17.44
N LYS A 70 12.37 -0.72 17.75
CA LYS A 70 12.35 -1.22 19.13
C LYS A 70 13.39 -0.45 19.94
N GLN A 71 12.93 0.40 20.86
CA GLN A 71 13.80 1.17 21.74
C GLN A 71 14.14 0.42 23.04
N SER A 72 13.74 -0.85 23.15
CA SER A 72 13.96 -1.72 24.31
C SER A 72 15.40 -1.68 24.81
N ASP A 73 16.38 -1.73 23.91
CA ASP A 73 17.81 -1.78 24.27
C ASP A 73 18.33 -0.43 24.79
N MET A 74 17.78 0.68 24.29
CA MET A 74 18.10 2.02 24.79
C MET A 74 17.51 2.22 26.18
N PHE A 75 16.28 1.76 26.39
CA PHE A 75 15.63 1.79 27.70
C PHE A 75 16.33 0.90 28.73
N ASP A 76 16.77 -0.30 28.35
CA ASP A 76 17.53 -1.18 29.23
C ASP A 76 18.87 -0.56 29.65
N LYS A 77 19.56 0.14 28.74
CA LYS A 77 20.79 0.88 29.06
C LYS A 77 20.49 2.04 30.02
N MET A 78 19.42 2.78 29.79
CA MET A 78 19.01 3.91 30.63
C MET A 78 18.62 3.45 32.05
N ILE A 79 17.88 2.34 32.16
CA ILE A 79 17.53 1.70 33.43
C ILE A 79 18.78 1.25 34.18
N LYS A 80 19.74 0.61 33.51
CA LYS A 80 21.00 0.18 34.12
C LYS A 80 21.79 1.36 34.71
N VAL A 81 21.89 2.47 33.98
CA VAL A 81 22.54 3.71 34.44
C VAL A 81 21.81 4.32 35.64
N GLN A 82 20.48 4.30 35.65
CA GLN A 82 19.69 4.82 36.79
C GLN A 82 19.82 3.92 38.03
N THR A 83 19.92 2.60 37.86
CA THR A 83 20.13 1.67 38.98
C THR A 83 21.52 1.72 39.59
N SER A 84 22.55 2.16 38.84
CA SER A 84 23.93 2.26 39.33
C SER A 84 24.25 3.61 39.98
N GLY A 85 23.50 4.66 39.67
CA GLY A 85 23.80 6.04 40.09
C GLY A 85 23.47 6.35 41.55
N VAL A 86 22.23 6.13 42.00
CA VAL A 86 21.74 6.44 43.37
C VAL A 86 20.44 5.64 43.60
N PRO A 87 20.14 5.13 44.81
CA PRO A 87 18.85 4.50 45.09
C PRO A 87 17.73 5.57 45.12
N GLY A 88 17.19 5.89 43.96
CA GLY A 88 16.00 6.72 43.80
C GLY A 88 14.69 5.92 43.89
N PHE A 89 13.57 6.63 44.01
CA PHE A 89 12.17 6.19 44.19
C PHE A 89 11.65 5.03 43.32
N VAL A 90 12.39 4.59 42.31
CA VAL A 90 11.97 3.54 41.38
C VAL A 90 12.50 2.20 41.85
N THR A 91 11.64 1.45 42.56
CA THR A 91 11.97 0.11 43.04
C THR A 91 12.09 -0.89 41.87
N LYS A 92 12.91 -1.94 42.03
CA LYS A 92 13.03 -3.06 41.06
C LYS A 92 11.67 -3.59 40.53
N PRO A 93 10.63 -3.80 41.36
CA PRO A 93 9.32 -4.22 40.86
C PRO A 93 8.61 -3.17 39.99
N THR A 94 8.83 -1.87 40.24
CA THR A 94 8.30 -0.80 39.37
C THR A 94 8.94 -0.86 37.98
N ILE A 95 10.25 -1.14 37.90
CA ILE A 95 10.99 -1.28 36.65
C ILE A 95 10.47 -2.46 35.82
N ALA A 96 10.26 -3.62 36.46
CA ALA A 96 9.71 -4.80 35.79
C ALA A 96 8.33 -4.51 35.18
N ARG A 97 7.46 -3.81 35.91
CA ARG A 97 6.14 -3.39 35.40
C ARG A 97 6.23 -2.39 34.25
N MET A 98 7.20 -1.48 34.28
CA MET A 98 7.44 -0.54 33.18
C MET A 98 7.86 -1.27 31.90
N LEU A 99 8.76 -2.26 32.02
CA LEU A 99 9.19 -3.09 30.88
C LEU A 99 8.05 -3.93 30.31
N ASP A 100 7.24 -4.57 31.16
CA ASP A 100 6.09 -5.33 30.70
C ASP A 100 5.06 -4.43 30.00
N TYR A 101 4.81 -3.24 30.54
CA TYR A 101 3.92 -2.27 29.90
C TYR A 101 4.47 -1.81 28.53
N MET A 102 5.76 -1.54 28.41
CA MET A 102 6.40 -1.22 27.13
C MET A 102 6.24 -2.34 26.10
N LYS A 103 6.48 -3.60 26.49
CA LYS A 103 6.26 -4.76 25.60
C LYS A 103 4.80 -4.86 25.14
N THR A 104 3.83 -4.60 26.02
CA THR A 104 2.41 -4.60 25.61
C THR A 104 2.07 -3.48 24.64
N LEU A 105 2.72 -2.31 24.77
CA LEU A 105 2.55 -1.20 23.82
C LEU A 105 3.19 -1.52 22.47
N GLU A 106 4.39 -2.09 22.45
CA GLU A 106 5.05 -2.54 21.22
C GLU A 106 4.21 -3.57 20.45
N TRP A 107 3.69 -4.58 21.16
CA TRP A 107 2.81 -5.58 20.54
C TRP A 107 1.54 -4.96 19.95
N ARG A 108 0.94 -3.99 20.65
CA ARG A 108 -0.27 -3.29 20.19
C ARG A 108 0.00 -2.35 19.01
N ILE A 109 1.21 -1.78 18.95
CA ILE A 109 1.70 -1.01 17.80
C ILE A 109 1.88 -1.95 16.60
N GLU A 110 2.46 -3.13 16.78
CA GLU A 110 2.61 -4.15 15.72
C GLU A 110 1.25 -4.61 15.15
N GLU A 111 0.23 -4.81 15.99
CA GLU A 111 -1.14 -5.11 15.54
C GLU A 111 -1.77 -3.97 14.71
N LEU A 112 -1.51 -2.71 15.08
CA LEU A 112 -2.08 -1.53 14.42
C LEU A 112 -1.34 -1.14 13.11
N HIS A 113 -0.05 -1.47 13.01
CA HIS A 113 0.84 -1.04 11.92
C HIS A 113 1.25 -2.16 10.95
N GLY A 114 0.55 -3.30 10.97
CA GLY A 114 0.77 -4.39 10.00
C GLY A 114 0.87 -3.87 8.56
N ILE A 115 1.93 -4.27 7.85
CA ILE A 115 2.21 -3.83 6.48
C ILE A 115 1.04 -4.26 5.58
N TRP A 116 0.28 -3.29 5.07
CA TRP A 116 -0.83 -3.55 4.17
C TRP A 116 -0.28 -3.86 2.77
N LYS A 117 -0.35 -5.14 2.38
CA LYS A 117 0.01 -5.56 1.02
C LYS A 117 -1.03 -5.03 0.04
N VAL A 118 -0.55 -4.45 -1.07
CA VAL A 118 -1.41 -4.12 -2.22
C VAL A 118 -2.03 -5.44 -2.72
N PRO A 119 -3.36 -5.48 -2.97
CA PRO A 119 -4.02 -6.65 -3.53
C PRO A 119 -3.32 -7.12 -4.81
N ASP A 120 -3.10 -8.44 -4.95
CA ASP A 120 -2.35 -9.02 -6.08
C ASP A 120 -2.97 -8.71 -7.46
N ASP A 121 -4.25 -8.33 -7.49
CA ASP A 121 -4.96 -7.91 -8.70
C ASP A 121 -4.42 -6.61 -9.31
N VAL A 122 -3.76 -5.76 -8.52
CA VAL A 122 -3.15 -4.50 -9.00
C VAL A 122 -1.69 -4.70 -9.47
N LYS A 123 -1.05 -5.81 -9.10
CA LYS A 123 0.35 -6.10 -9.47
C LYS A 123 0.49 -6.58 -10.92
N ARG A 124 -0.57 -7.11 -11.52
CA ARG A 124 -0.54 -7.73 -12.86
C ARG A 124 -0.22 -6.76 -14.01
N ASN A 125 -0.33 -5.45 -13.80
CA ASN A 125 -0.09 -4.47 -14.86
C ASN A 125 1.39 -4.07 -15.02
N ASP A 126 2.26 -4.39 -14.05
CA ASP A 126 3.68 -3.98 -14.09
C ASP A 126 4.58 -4.97 -14.86
N GLU A 127 4.10 -6.17 -15.21
CA GLU A 127 4.89 -7.18 -15.95
C GLU A 127 4.86 -6.99 -17.49
N LEU A 128 4.06 -6.06 -18.01
CA LEU A 128 3.89 -5.84 -19.46
C LEU A 128 4.66 -4.64 -20.02
N GLU A 129 5.32 -3.81 -19.19
CA GLU A 129 6.14 -2.68 -19.66
C GLU A 129 7.65 -3.01 -19.74
N GLY A 130 8.03 -4.29 -19.59
CA GLY A 130 9.41 -4.71 -19.37
C GLY A 130 10.15 -5.38 -20.53
N THR A 131 9.80 -5.15 -21.80
CA THR A 131 10.62 -5.50 -22.99
C THR A 131 9.97 -4.79 -24.18
N GLU A 132 10.55 -3.77 -24.80
CA GLU A 132 11.58 -3.90 -25.84
C GLU A 132 12.38 -2.59 -25.96
N ASP A 133 13.65 -2.68 -25.57
CA ASP A 133 14.68 -1.70 -25.88
C ASP A 133 15.52 -2.33 -27.02
N VAL A 134 15.29 -1.91 -28.28
CA VAL A 134 16.22 -2.19 -29.40
C VAL A 134 16.44 -0.90 -30.18
N THR A 135 17.39 -0.14 -29.65
CA THR A 135 18.34 0.78 -30.28
C THR A 135 18.26 1.01 -31.80
N ASP A 136 18.19 2.32 -32.10
CA ASP A 136 18.74 3.01 -33.26
C ASP A 136 19.88 2.31 -34.01
N LYS A 137 19.72 2.23 -35.34
CA LYS A 137 20.82 2.46 -36.28
C LYS A 137 20.32 3.24 -37.50
N ALA A 138 20.42 4.55 -37.40
CA ALA A 138 20.65 5.41 -38.56
C ALA A 138 22.16 5.46 -38.85
N GLY A 139 22.56 5.30 -40.13
CA GLY A 139 23.83 5.82 -40.64
C GLY A 139 24.63 4.93 -41.61
N GLY A 140 24.65 5.36 -42.89
CA GLY A 140 25.72 5.15 -43.89
C GLY A 140 25.77 3.76 -44.56
N ASN A 141 25.78 3.61 -45.89
CA ASN A 141 26.24 4.45 -47.00
C ASN A 141 25.42 4.10 -48.25
#